data_AF-A0A7S0WIZ1-F1
#
_entry.id   AF-A0A7S0WIZ1-F1
#
_cell.length_a   1.000
_cell.length_b   1.000
_cell.length_c   1.000
_cell.angle_alpha   90.00
_cell.angle_beta   90.00
_cell.angle_gamma   90.00
#
_symmetry.space_group_name_H-M   'P 1'
#
loop_
_entity.id
_entity.type
_entity.pdbx_description
1 polymer ?
#
loop_
_entity_poly.entity_id
_entity_poly.type
_entity_poly.pdbx_seq_one_letter_code
_entity_poly.pdbx_strand_id
1 'polypeptide(L)'
;PQRGSILYFVIADLGLVDPMYQFSLSYFTMLFNMCIDISQKSDILDQRLAILLDFITDFVYKNICRGLFQEHKMIFSFLIAAHVLQASGEVTKAEWNFFLRGDTLLSGDTSARGSKPPGSQPRW
;
A
#
# COMPACT_ATOMS: atom_id res chain seq x y z
N PRO A 1 -17.53 -1.80 0.94
CA PRO A 1 -17.13 -2.00 -0.48
C PRO A 1 -15.65 -1.72 -0.76
N GLN A 2 -15.07 -0.62 -0.23
CA GLN A 2 -13.66 -0.25 -0.49
C GLN A 2 -12.62 -1.32 -0.15
N ARG A 3 -12.79 -2.13 0.91
CA ARG A 3 -11.76 -3.09 1.36
C ARG A 3 -11.40 -4.11 0.27
N GLY A 4 -12.38 -4.63 -0.46
CA GLY A 4 -12.13 -5.60 -1.53
C GLY A 4 -11.30 -5.03 -2.68
N SER A 5 -11.60 -3.81 -3.13
CA SER A 5 -10.82 -3.16 -4.18
C SER A 5 -9.40 -2.85 -3.73
N ILE A 6 -9.21 -2.40 -2.48
CA ILE A 6 -7.87 -2.14 -1.92
C ILE A 6 -7.03 -3.41 -1.94
N LEU A 7 -7.57 -4.52 -1.42
CA LEU A 7 -6.87 -5.80 -1.40
C LEU A 7 -6.50 -6.27 -2.81
N TYR A 8 -7.41 -6.15 -3.78
CA TYR A 8 -7.12 -6.52 -5.17
C TYR A 8 -5.96 -5.72 -5.75
N PHE A 9 -5.96 -4.39 -5.60
CA PHE A 9 -4.88 -3.55 -6.15
C PHE A 9 -3.54 -3.85 -5.49
N VAL A 10 -3.50 -4.05 -4.16
CA VAL A 10 -2.26 -4.45 -3.49
C VAL A 10 -1.73 -5.79 -4.01
N ILE A 11 -2.62 -6.75 -4.29
CA ILE A 11 -2.22 -8.05 -4.86
C ILE A 11 -1.71 -7.89 -6.29
N ALA A 12 -2.39 -7.08 -7.12
CA ALA A 12 -1.96 -6.81 -8.49
C ALA A 12 -0.57 -6.14 -8.53
N ASP A 13 -0.30 -5.23 -7.58
CA ASP A 13 0.97 -4.53 -7.46
C ASP A 13 2.12 -5.44 -7.01
N LEU A 14 1.85 -6.63 -6.45
CA LEU A 14 2.92 -7.61 -6.16
C LEU A 14 3.65 -8.06 -7.43
N GLY A 15 2.99 -8.01 -8.60
CA GLY A 15 3.62 -8.30 -9.88
C GLY A 15 4.73 -7.30 -10.24
N LEU A 16 4.74 -6.11 -9.62
CA LEU A 16 5.82 -5.12 -9.75
C LEU A 16 7.04 -5.47 -8.88
N VAL A 17 6.83 -6.23 -7.80
CA VAL A 17 7.90 -6.73 -6.93
C VAL A 17 8.62 -7.89 -7.60
N ASP A 18 7.85 -8.87 -8.10
CA ASP A 18 8.40 -10.00 -8.85
C ASP A 18 7.38 -10.46 -9.91
N PRO A 19 7.80 -10.65 -11.18
CA PRO A 19 6.92 -11.16 -12.25
C PRO A 19 6.28 -12.52 -11.95
N MET A 20 6.77 -13.30 -10.98
CA MET A 20 6.15 -14.54 -10.53
C MET A 20 4.85 -14.32 -9.75
N TYR A 21 4.62 -13.13 -9.18
CA TYR A 21 3.44 -12.82 -8.36
C TYR A 21 2.27 -12.27 -9.17
N GLN A 22 1.80 -13.06 -10.13
CA GLN A 22 0.68 -12.70 -10.99
C GLN A 22 -0.61 -13.38 -10.52
N PHE A 23 -1.60 -12.56 -10.19
CA PHE A 23 -2.92 -13.02 -9.78
C PHE A 23 -3.99 -12.37 -10.65
N SER A 24 -4.91 -13.18 -11.16
CA SER A 24 -6.00 -12.66 -11.98
C SER A 24 -7.13 -12.10 -11.10
N LEU A 25 -7.91 -11.18 -11.68
CA LEU A 25 -9.15 -10.71 -11.06
C LEU A 25 -10.15 -11.85 -10.83
N SER A 26 -10.19 -12.83 -11.74
CA SER A 26 -11.05 -14.01 -11.60
C SER A 26 -10.71 -14.84 -10.37
N TYR A 27 -9.41 -15.06 -10.11
CA TYR A 27 -8.94 -15.74 -8.91
C TYR A 27 -9.28 -14.94 -7.64
N PHE A 28 -9.07 -13.62 -7.66
CA PHE A 28 -9.43 -12.77 -6.52
C PHE A 28 -10.95 -12.80 -6.25
N THR A 29 -11.77 -12.77 -7.29
CA THR A 29 -13.24 -12.83 -7.16
C THR A 29 -13.68 -14.16 -6.53
N MET A 30 -13.05 -15.26 -6.93
CA MET A 30 -13.27 -16.57 -6.32
C MET A 30 -12.91 -16.56 -4.82
N LEU A 31 -11.75 -16.01 -4.43
CA LEU A 31 -11.37 -15.84 -3.02
C LEU A 31 -12.37 -14.97 -2.25
N PHE A 32 -12.82 -13.88 -2.87
CA PHE A 32 -13.80 -12.96 -2.27
C PHE A 32 -15.12 -13.69 -1.98
N ASN A 33 -15.65 -14.44 -2.94
CA ASN A 33 -16.88 -15.21 -2.76
C ASN A 33 -16.72 -16.29 -1.67
N MET A 34 -15.59 -17.01 -1.67
CA MET A 34 -15.29 -17.95 -0.58
C MET A 34 -15.28 -17.28 0.79
N CYS A 35 -14.81 -16.03 0.92
CA CYS A 35 -14.88 -15.30 2.18
C CYS A 35 -16.33 -15.07 2.61
N ILE A 36 -17.23 -14.75 1.68
CA ILE A 36 -18.66 -14.55 1.98
C ILE A 36 -19.27 -15.85 2.51
N ASP A 37 -18.93 -16.98 1.91
CA ASP A 37 -19.51 -18.27 2.26
C ASP A 37 -19.00 -18.83 3.60
N ILE A 38 -17.69 -18.70 3.86
CA ILE A 38 -17.01 -19.33 5.00
C ILE A 38 -17.11 -18.49 6.29
N SER A 39 -17.11 -17.17 6.16
CA SER A 39 -17.11 -16.27 7.32
C SER A 39 -18.37 -16.42 8.18
N GLN A 40 -18.23 -16.11 9.47
CA GLN A 40 -19.32 -16.23 10.45
C GLN A 40 -20.54 -15.39 10.04
N LYS A 41 -21.70 -16.06 9.96
CA LYS A 41 -22.97 -15.44 9.61
C LYS A 41 -23.56 -14.69 10.81
N SER A 42 -24.31 -13.63 10.51
CA SER A 42 -25.01 -12.77 11.46
C SER A 42 -26.24 -12.21 10.75
N ASP A 43 -27.36 -12.17 11.46
CA ASP A 43 -28.62 -11.61 10.94
C ASP A 43 -28.62 -10.08 10.95
N ILE A 44 -27.75 -9.48 11.77
CA ILE A 44 -27.52 -8.03 11.80
C ILE A 44 -26.51 -7.68 10.71
N LEU A 45 -26.94 -6.87 9.74
CA LEU A 45 -26.15 -6.50 8.57
C LEU A 45 -24.83 -5.81 8.94
N ASP A 46 -24.86 -4.83 9.84
CA ASP A 46 -23.66 -4.07 10.20
C ASP A 46 -22.61 -4.96 10.89
N GLN A 47 -23.07 -5.85 11.77
CA GLN A 47 -22.21 -6.84 12.42
C GLN A 47 -21.65 -7.84 11.40
N ARG A 48 -22.48 -8.30 10.46
CA ARG A 48 -22.05 -9.19 9.38
C ARG A 48 -20.98 -8.54 8.50
N LEU A 49 -21.15 -7.25 8.21
CA LEU A 49 -20.20 -6.49 7.40
C LEU A 49 -18.86 -6.31 8.11
N ALA A 50 -18.86 -5.98 9.40
CA ALA A 50 -17.63 -5.89 10.19
C ALA A 50 -16.87 -7.23 10.21
N ILE A 51 -17.57 -8.34 10.48
CA ILE A 51 -17.00 -9.69 10.45
C ILE A 51 -16.38 -9.99 9.07
N LEU A 52 -17.09 -9.67 7.98
CA LEU A 52 -16.61 -9.89 6.62
C LEU A 52 -15.34 -9.08 6.31
N LEU A 53 -15.29 -7.82 6.74
CA LEU A 53 -14.16 -6.91 6.47
C LEU A 53 -12.87 -7.35 7.17
N ASP A 54 -12.98 -7.94 8.35
CA ASP A 54 -11.84 -8.48 9.09
C ASP A 54 -11.44 -9.86 8.55
N PHE A 55 -12.42 -10.73 8.33
CA PHE A 55 -12.18 -12.06 7.79
C PHE A 55 -11.53 -12.05 6.41
N ILE A 56 -11.99 -11.18 5.50
CA ILE A 56 -11.44 -11.11 4.15
C ILE A 56 -9.97 -10.71 4.15
N THR A 57 -9.58 -9.79 5.02
CA THR A 57 -8.20 -9.29 5.09
C THR A 57 -7.25 -10.42 5.49
N ASP A 58 -7.61 -11.17 6.53
CA ASP A 58 -6.83 -12.32 6.99
C ASP A 58 -6.84 -13.49 5.99
N PHE A 59 -8.01 -13.81 5.43
CA PHE A 59 -8.17 -14.91 4.49
C PHE A 59 -7.37 -14.67 3.20
N VAL A 60 -7.47 -13.47 2.63
CA VAL A 60 -6.73 -13.10 1.43
C VAL A 60 -5.23 -13.10 1.72
N TYR A 61 -4.79 -12.48 2.83
CA TYR A 61 -3.38 -12.49 3.22
C TYR A 61 -2.82 -13.91 3.28
N LYS A 62 -3.49 -14.82 3.99
CA LYS A 62 -3.08 -16.23 4.11
C LYS A 62 -3.02 -16.96 2.78
N ASN A 63 -4.00 -16.75 1.89
CA ASN A 63 -4.02 -17.43 0.60
C ASN A 63 -2.89 -16.95 -0.32
N ILE A 64 -2.65 -15.64 -0.39
CA ILE A 64 -1.59 -15.08 -1.22
C ILE A 64 -0.20 -15.40 -0.65
N CYS A 65 -0.02 -15.38 0.68
CA CYS A 65 1.24 -15.76 1.34
C CYS A 65 1.69 -17.21 1.11
N ARG A 66 0.83 -18.10 0.61
CA ARG A 66 1.24 -19.45 0.21
C ARG A 66 2.06 -19.44 -1.09
N GLY A 67 1.85 -18.46 -1.96
CA GLY A 67 2.58 -18.29 -3.22
C GLY A 67 3.75 -17.32 -3.16
N LEU A 68 3.91 -16.61 -2.03
CA LEU A 68 4.98 -15.60 -1.83
C LEU A 68 6.25 -16.23 -1.23
N PHE A 69 7.41 -15.76 -1.68
CA PHE A 69 8.66 -16.00 -0.96
C PHE A 69 8.61 -15.33 0.42
N GLN A 70 9.32 -15.92 1.38
CA GLN A 70 9.28 -15.47 2.78
C GLN A 70 9.68 -14.00 2.94
N GLU A 71 10.66 -13.56 2.16
CA GLU A 71 11.16 -12.18 2.14
C GLU A 71 10.08 -11.15 1.75
N HIS A 72 9.12 -11.52 0.90
CA HIS A 72 8.09 -10.61 0.39
C HIS A 72 6.81 -10.58 1.25
N LYS A 73 6.68 -11.46 2.25
CA LYS A 73 5.46 -11.51 3.09
C LYS A 73 5.32 -10.28 3.99
N MET A 74 6.45 -9.76 4.49
CA MET A 74 6.44 -8.59 5.36
C MET A 74 6.00 -7.33 4.60
N ILE A 75 6.56 -7.09 3.42
CA ILE A 75 6.17 -5.94 2.60
C ILE A 75 4.70 -6.04 2.17
N PHE A 76 4.22 -7.24 1.83
CA PHE A 76 2.81 -7.45 1.51
C PHE A 76 1.89 -7.11 2.68
N SER A 77 2.20 -7.60 3.89
CA SER A 77 1.44 -7.27 5.10
C SER A 77 1.42 -5.76 5.37
N PHE A 78 2.58 -5.10 5.22
CA PHE A 78 2.71 -3.66 5.39
C PHE A 78 1.86 -2.88 4.38
N LEU A 79 1.91 -3.25 3.09
CA LEU A 79 1.13 -2.60 2.04
C LEU A 79 -0.38 -2.72 2.29
N ILE A 80 -0.88 -3.90 2.69
CA ILE A 80 -2.29 -4.06 3.06
C ILE A 80 -2.67 -3.06 4.17
N ALA A 81 -1.88 -3.02 5.25
CA ALA A 81 -2.15 -2.14 6.39
C ALA A 81 -2.09 -0.66 5.98
N ALA A 82 -1.06 -0.25 5.25
CA ALA A 82 -0.86 1.12 4.80
C ALA A 82 -2.02 1.59 3.91
N HIS A 83 -2.41 0.80 2.91
CA HIS A 83 -3.51 1.18 2.01
C HIS A 83 -4.88 1.17 2.71
N VAL A 84 -5.07 0.31 3.71
CA VAL A 84 -6.26 0.37 4.57
C VAL A 84 -6.32 1.67 5.37
N LEU A 85 -5.21 2.10 5.97
CA LEU A 85 -5.14 3.35 6.74
C LEU A 85 -5.26 4.60 5.86
N GLN A 86 -4.71 4.54 4.64
CA GLN A 86 -4.92 5.59 3.64
C GLN A 86 -6.40 5.71 3.25
N ALA A 87 -7.11 4.58 3.15
CA ALA A 87 -8.52 4.58 2.83
C ALA A 87 -9.42 5.02 3.99
N SER A 88 -9.00 4.82 5.26
CA SER A 88 -9.69 5.40 6.42
C SER A 88 -9.39 6.89 6.61
N GLY A 89 -8.39 7.43 5.89
CA GLY A 89 -7.96 8.82 6.00
C GLY A 89 -7.03 9.08 7.19
N GLU A 90 -6.62 8.03 7.91
CA GLU A 90 -5.65 8.11 9.01
C GLU A 90 -4.22 8.40 8.53
N VAL A 91 -3.92 8.03 7.27
CA VAL A 91 -2.64 8.36 6.62
C VAL A 91 -2.93 9.22 5.41
N THR A 92 -2.46 10.47 5.45
CA THR A 92 -2.57 11.39 4.33
C THR A 92 -1.57 11.04 3.22
N LYS A 93 -1.87 11.49 1.99
CA LYS A 93 -0.93 11.35 0.86
C LYS A 93 0.41 12.04 1.13
N ALA A 94 0.40 13.15 1.88
CA ALA A 94 1.63 13.88 2.23
C ALA A 94 2.51 13.05 3.18
N GLU A 95 1.93 12.49 4.25
CA GLU A 95 2.64 11.62 5.19
C GLU A 95 3.17 10.36 4.51
N TRP A 96 2.38 9.75 3.62
CA TRP A 96 2.83 8.60 2.84
C TRP A 96 4.00 8.93 1.92
N ASN A 97 3.93 10.05 1.20
CA ASN A 97 5.03 10.49 0.34
C ASN A 97 6.28 10.82 1.14
N PHE A 98 6.12 11.46 2.30
CA PHE A 98 7.22 11.72 3.22
C PHE A 98 7.85 10.42 3.73
N PHE A 99 7.04 9.42 4.11
CA PHE A 99 7.54 8.11 4.53
C PHE A 99 8.35 7.41 3.42
N LEU A 100 7.87 7.45 2.18
CA LEU A 100 8.54 6.77 1.06
C LEU A 100 9.78 7.50 0.53
N ARG A 101 9.77 8.83 0.51
CA ARG A 101 10.80 9.65 -0.16
C ARG A 101 11.68 10.44 0.81
N GLY A 102 11.31 10.50 2.09
CA GLY A 102 11.89 11.40 3.06
C GLY A 102 11.56 12.87 2.79
N ASP A 103 12.23 13.77 3.52
CA ASP A 103 12.18 15.19 3.21
C ASP A 103 13.06 15.49 1.99
N THR A 104 12.43 15.70 0.84
CA THR A 104 13.12 16.09 -0.39
C THR A 104 13.68 17.52 -0.34
N LEU A 105 13.30 18.36 0.64
CA LEU A 105 13.77 19.74 0.75
C LEU A 105 15.20 19.86 1.29
N LEU A 106 15.68 18.89 2.09
CA LEU A 106 17.02 18.94 2.68
C LEU A 106 18.14 18.63 1.66
N SER A 107 17.81 17.99 0.54
CA SER A 107 18.78 17.61 -0.49
C SER A 107 19.06 18.70 -1.53
N GLY A 108 18.29 19.80 -1.52
CA GLY A 108 18.35 20.84 -2.55
C GLY A 108 19.18 22.08 -2.23
N ASP A 109 19.52 22.34 -0.96
CA ASP A 109 19.95 23.69 -0.53
C ASP A 109 21.39 23.82 0.00
N THR A 110 22.26 22.84 -0.25
CA THR A 110 23.71 22.97 0.05
C THR A 110 24.57 23.50 -1.10
N SER A 111 24.00 23.84 -2.27
CA SER A 111 24.77 24.35 -3.43
C SER A 111 24.50 25.83 -3.78
N ALA A 112 23.77 26.58 -2.96
CA ALA A 112 23.43 27.98 -3.25
C ALA A 112 23.82 28.96 -2.14
N ARG A 113 25.01 28.79 -1.54
CA ARG A 113 25.61 29.83 -0.68
C ARG A 113 27.09 30.11 -1.00
N GLY A 114 27.39 30.20 -2.30
CA GLY A 114 28.55 30.93 -2.79
C GLY A 114 28.14 32.35 -3.20
N SER A 115 27.93 33.25 -2.23
CA SER A 115 27.68 34.66 -2.51
C SER A 115 28.92 35.27 -3.16
N LYS A 116 28.91 35.42 -4.49
CA LYS A 116 29.92 36.20 -5.21
C LYS A 116 29.69 37.68 -4.88
N PRO A 117 30.67 38.42 -4.32
CA PRO A 117 30.49 39.82 -4.00
C PRO A 117 30.33 40.66 -5.28
N PRO A 118 29.48 41.70 -5.26
CA PRO A 118 29.30 42.58 -6.41
C PRO A 118 30.45 43.57 -6.48
N GLY A 119 31.34 43.39 -7.46
CA GLY A 119 32.29 44.42 -7.85
C GLY A 119 33.74 43.96 -7.95
N SER A 120 34.12 43.44 -9.13
CA SER A 120 35.47 43.60 -9.66
C SER A 120 35.42 43.35 -11.17
N GLN A 121 35.35 44.43 -11.93
CA GLN A 121 35.51 44.44 -13.38
C GLN A 121 36.97 44.02 -13.71
N PRO A 122 37.21 43.12 -14.68
CA PRO A 122 38.58 42.76 -15.03
C PRO A 122 39.26 43.96 -15.70
N ARG A 123 40.38 44.43 -15.14
CA ARG A 123 41.28 45.39 -15.78
C ARG A 123 42.36 44.64 -16.56
N TRP A 124 41.97 43.97 -17.64
CA TRP A 124 42.79 43.67 -18.82
C TRP A 124 41.92 42.98 -19.87
#